data_AF-A0AAU7P0X8-F1
#
_entry.id   AF-A0AAU7P0X8-F1
#
_cell.length_a   1.000
_cell.length_b   1.000
_cell.length_c   1.000
_cell.angle_alpha   90.00
_cell.angle_beta   90.00
_cell.angle_gamma   90.00
#
_symmetry.space_group_name_H-M   'P 1'
#
loop_
_entity.id
_entity.type
_entity.pdbx_description
1 polymer ?
#
loop_
_entity_poly.entity_id
_entity_poly.type
_entity_poly.pdbx_seq_one_letter_code
_entity_poly.pdbx_strand_id
1 'polypeptide(L)' 'MFQYNSDKKAIVVDPTAGTYEDIVRAAEKCTAVIIHPGKPWNPDEPNLDKLIKRAEKFQ' A
#
# COMPACT_ATOMS: atom_id res chain seq x y z
N MET A 1 -4.07 -3.50 9.42
CA MET A 1 -3.74 -2.76 8.19
C MET A 1 -2.26 -2.82 7.87
N PHE A 2 -1.37 -2.17 8.64
CA PHE A 2 0.08 -2.19 8.41
C PHE A 2 0.88 -2.78 9.58
N GLN A 3 2.01 -3.40 9.27
CA GLN A 3 2.99 -3.86 10.24
C GLN A 3 4.40 -3.63 9.71
N TYR A 4 5.36 -3.39 10.60
CA TYR A 4 6.76 -3.29 10.21
C TYR A 4 7.39 -4.68 10.14
N ASN A 5 7.98 -5.01 8.99
CA ASN A 5 8.79 -6.22 8.85
C ASN A 5 10.19 -6.02 9.46
N SER A 6 11.00 -7.07 9.46
CA SER A 6 12.37 -7.06 10.01
C SER A 6 13.29 -6.03 9.35
N ASP A 7 13.01 -5.65 8.10
CA ASP A 7 13.72 -4.61 7.34
C ASP A 7 13.23 -3.19 7.65
N LYS A 8 12.38 -3.01 8.68
CA LYS A 8 11.74 -1.74 9.06
C LYS A 8 10.88 -1.14 7.94
N LYS A 9 10.33 -1.96 7.05
CA LYS A 9 9.39 -1.56 6.01
C LYS A 9 7.96 -1.82 6.49
N ALA A 10 7.05 -0.91 6.19
CA ALA A 10 5.63 -1.09 6.45
C ALA A 10 5.02 -1.98 5.36
N ILE A 11 4.57 -3.17 5.77
CA ILE A 11 3.88 -4.17 4.95
C ILE A 11 2.39 -4.21 5.30
N VAL A 12 1.57 -4.52 4.31
CA VAL A 12 0.12 -4.72 4.49
C VAL A 12 -0.11 -6.13 5.06
N VAL A 13 -0.52 -6.22 6.32
CA VAL A 13 -0.80 -7.49 7.01
C VAL A 13 -2.28 -7.80 7.10
N ASP A 14 -3.12 -6.77 7.12
CA ASP A 14 -4.57 -6.95 7.13
C ASP A 14 -5.20 -5.97 6.15
N PRO A 15 -5.48 -6.43 4.94
CA PRO A 15 -6.05 -5.60 3.90
C PRO A 15 -7.58 -5.50 3.95
N THR A 16 -8.24 -6.14 4.93
CA THR A 16 -9.68 -5.94 5.17
C THR A 16 -9.95 -4.73 6.08
N ALA A 17 -8.90 -4.23 6.73
CA ALA A 17 -8.97 -3.09 7.64
C ALA A 17 -9.02 -1.72 6.93
N GLY A 18 -8.92 -1.65 5.58
CA GLY A 18 -8.97 -0.41 4.81
C GLY A 18 -8.87 -0.61 3.30
N THR A 19 -9.04 0.47 2.52
CA THR A 19 -8.96 0.44 1.05
C THR A 19 -7.52 0.46 0.55
N TYR A 20 -7.28 -0.03 -0.68
CA TYR A 20 -5.96 0.08 -1.31
C TYR A 20 -5.63 1.54 -1.66
N GLU A 21 -6.64 2.38 -1.89
CA GLU A 21 -6.45 3.82 -2.08
C GLU A 21 -5.79 4.49 -0.87
N ASP A 22 -6.26 4.17 0.34
CA ASP A 22 -5.70 4.72 1.58
C ASP A 22 -4.24 4.33 1.75
N ILE A 23 -3.88 3.11 1.34
CA ILE A 23 -2.52 2.60 1.39
C ILE A 23 -1.61 3.38 0.45
N VAL A 24 -2.03 3.56 -0.80
CA VAL A 24 -1.27 4.31 -1.80
C VAL A 24 -1.12 5.78 -1.38
N ARG A 25 -2.19 6.40 -0.85
CA ARG A 25 -2.10 7.76 -0.29
C ARG A 25 -1.13 7.85 0.88
N ALA A 26 -1.11 6.85 1.77
CA ALA A 26 -0.17 6.82 2.88
C ALA A 26 1.28 6.71 2.37
N ALA A 27 1.54 5.87 1.36
CA ALA A 27 2.85 5.75 0.74
C ALA A 27 3.31 7.06 0.09
N GLU A 28 2.43 7.77 -0.61
CA GLU A 28 2.74 9.07 -1.21
C GLU A 28 3.03 10.17 -0.19
N LYS A 29 2.36 10.14 0.98
CA LYS A 29 2.62 11.08 2.07
C LYS A 29 3.86 10.72 2.90
N CYS A 30 4.36 9.49 2.76
CA CYS A 30 5.50 9.02 3.54
C CYS A 30 6.80 9.59 2.97
N THR A 31 7.34 10.63 3.61
CA THR A 31 8.66 11.21 3.28
C THR A 31 9.80 10.21 3.40
N ALA A 32 9.66 9.20 4.27
CA ALA A 32 10.64 8.14 4.46
C ALA A 32 10.55 7.01 3.41
N VAL A 33 9.47 6.97 2.61
CA VAL A 33 9.28 5.97 1.53
C VAL A 33 9.38 4.53 2.04
N ILE A 34 8.94 4.28 3.29
CA ILE A 34 9.01 2.96 3.95
C ILE A 34 7.74 2.13 3.76
N ILE A 35 6.69 2.72 3.17
CA ILE A 35 5.41 2.05 2.93
C ILE A 35 5.45 1.49 1.52
N HIS A 36 5.43 0.15 1.42
CA HIS A 36 5.39 -0.57 0.15
C HIS A 36 3.98 -1.19 0.04
N PRO A 37 3.05 -0.59 -0.73
CA PRO A 37 1.67 -1.07 -0.84
C PRO A 37 1.56 -2.51 -1.37
N GLY A 38 2.54 -2.93 -2.18
CA GLY A 38 2.57 -4.26 -2.79
C GLY A 38 1.29 -4.55 -3.57
N LYS A 39 0.76 -5.75 -3.41
CA LYS A 39 -0.38 -6.25 -4.18
C LYS A 39 -1.70 -5.88 -3.49
N PRO A 40 -2.69 -5.32 -4.22
CA PRO A 40 -4.00 -5.07 -3.65
C PRO A 40 -4.67 -6.40 -3.29
N TRP A 41 -5.36 -6.38 -2.16
CA TRP A 41 -6.11 -7.54 -1.69
C TRP A 41 -7.49 -7.65 -2.29
N ASN A 42 -8.15 -6.51 -2.49
CA ASN A 42 -9.47 -6.47 -3.08
C ASN A 42 -9.34 -6.07 -4.55
N PRO A 43 -9.36 -7.05 -5.48
CA PRO A 43 -9.24 -6.77 -6.92
C PRO A 43 -10.45 -6.03 -7.48
N ASP A 44 -11.57 -5.98 -6.75
CA ASP A 44 -12.81 -5.30 -7.15
C ASP A 44 -12.86 -3.82 -6.74
N GLU A 45 -11.78 -3.25 -6.19
CA GLU A 45 -11.77 -1.82 -5.87
C GLU A 45 -11.79 -0.93 -7.12
N PRO A 46 -12.59 0.15 -7.11
CA PRO A 46 -12.61 1.10 -8.21
C PRO A 46 -11.25 1.78 -8.36
N ASN A 47 -10.74 1.87 -9.58
CA ASN A 47 -9.43 2.43 -9.93
C ASN A 47 -8.20 1.60 -9.49
N LEU A 48 -8.35 0.29 -9.27
CA LEU A 48 -7.25 -0.61 -8.91
C LEU A 48 -5.99 -0.44 -9.79
N ASP A 49 -6.14 -0.48 -11.12
CA ASP A 49 -5.01 -0.32 -12.06
C ASP A 49 -4.23 0.98 -11.88
N LYS A 50 -4.92 2.08 -11.58
CA LYS A 50 -4.27 3.39 -11.33
C LYS A 50 -3.52 3.37 -10.01
N LEU A 51 -4.09 2.75 -8.98
CA LEU A 51 -3.48 2.64 -7.67
C LEU A 51 -2.25 1.73 -7.72
N ILE A 52 -2.31 0.61 -8.46
CA ILE A 52 -1.17 -0.29 -8.67
C ILE A 52 -0.01 0.46 -9.36
N LYS A 53 -0.31 1.19 -10.45
CA LYS A 53 0.71 2.00 -11.14
C LYS A 53 1.39 3.04 -10.23
N ARG A 54 0.64 3.61 -9.28
CA ARG A 54 1.20 4.54 -8.29
C ARG A 54 2.05 3.80 -7.26
N ALA A 55 1.56 2.65 -6.78
CA ALA A 55 2.25 1.79 -5.84
C ALA A 55 3.56 1.21 -6.37
N GLU A 56 3.66 0.92 -7.67
CA GLU A 56 4.90 0.43 -8.32
C GLU A 56 6.10 1.35 -8.08
N LYS A 57 5.87 2.66 -7.93
CA LYS A 57 6.94 3.63 -7.65
C LYS A 57 7.53 3.48 -6.25
N PHE A 58 6.81 2.79 -5.36
CA PHE A 58 7.16 2.55 -3.97
C PHE A 58 7.48 1.07 -3.71
N GLN A 59 7.70 0.24 -4.75
CA GLN A 59 7.95 -1.20 -4.58
C GLN A 59 9.44 -1.51 -4.47
#